data_AF-A0A9X3G0W7-F1
#
_entry.id   AF-A0A9X3G0W7-F1
#
_cell.length_a   1.000
_cell.length_b   1.000
_cell.length_c   1.000
_cell.angle_alpha   90.00
_cell.angle_beta   90.00
_cell.angle_gamma   90.00
#
_symmetry.space_group_name_H-M   'P 1'
#
loop_
_entity.id
_entity.type
_entity.pdbx_description
1 polymer ?
#
loop_
_entity_poly.entity_id
_entity_poly.type
_entity_poly.pdbx_seq_one_letter_code
_entity_poly.pdbx_strand_id
1 'polypeptide(L)'
;MCRGRSACRGGRSPAELDPGVPVVTYCWGPGCNGATRAALALARLGHPVREMIGGFEYWAREGLPVETATGTTRPAVDPLTAPAGVSCGC
;
A
#
# COMPACT_ATOMS: atom_id res chain seq x y z
N MET A 1 -27.67 0.93 2.18
CA MET A 1 -28.70 0.12 1.48
C MET A 1 -28.13 -0.32 0.13
N CYS A 2 -27.64 -1.56 0.00
CA CYS A 2 -27.31 -2.18 -1.29
C CYS A 2 -28.64 -2.61 -1.96
N ARG A 3 -28.91 -2.18 -3.21
CA ARG A 3 -29.99 -2.71 -4.06
C ARG A 3 -29.35 -3.44 -5.24
N GLY A 4 -29.84 -4.65 -5.52
CA GLY A 4 -29.55 -5.35 -6.77
C GLY A 4 -28.38 -6.35 -6.68
N ARG A 5 -28.50 -7.42 -7.47
CA ARG A 5 -27.71 -8.66 -7.46
C ARG A 5 -26.29 -8.51 -8.05
N SER A 6 -25.62 -7.41 -7.72
CA SER A 6 -24.23 -7.15 -8.05
C SER A 6 -23.53 -6.86 -6.73
N ALA A 7 -22.62 -7.76 -6.36
CA ALA A 7 -21.82 -7.67 -5.15
C ALA A 7 -21.43 -6.22 -4.84
N CYS A 8 -21.59 -5.79 -3.59
CA CYS A 8 -21.00 -4.56 -3.07
C CYS A 8 -19.46 -4.76 -3.19
N ARG A 9 -18.92 -4.52 -4.39
CA ARG A 9 -17.53 -4.78 -4.77
C ARG A 9 -16.75 -3.55 -4.29
N GLY A 10 -16.28 -3.61 -3.06
CA GLY A 10 -15.36 -2.61 -2.50
C GLY A 10 -14.04 -2.66 -3.26
N GLY A 11 -13.97 -1.93 -4.37
CA GLY A 11 -12.80 -1.78 -5.20
C GLY A 11 -13.11 -0.78 -6.30
N ARG A 12 -12.46 0.38 -6.25
CA ARG A 12 -12.48 1.37 -7.34
C ARG A 12 -12.05 0.69 -8.63
N SER A 13 -12.72 1.04 -9.73
CA SER A 13 -12.42 0.43 -11.02
C SER A 13 -11.06 0.90 -11.53
N PRO A 14 -10.29 0.09 -12.28
CA PRO A 14 -9.07 0.55 -12.95
C PRO A 14 -9.32 1.74 -13.90
N ALA A 15 -10.56 1.91 -14.36
CA ALA A 15 -10.98 3.05 -15.18
C ALA A 15 -10.95 4.40 -14.42
N GLU A 16 -10.83 4.40 -13.10
CA GLU A 16 -10.64 5.62 -12.29
C GLU A 16 -9.17 6.04 -12.19
N LEU A 17 -8.24 5.19 -12.63
CA LEU A 17 -6.81 5.51 -12.61
C LEU A 17 -6.40 6.09 -13.96
N ASP A 18 -5.79 7.27 -13.93
CA ASP A 18 -5.14 7.83 -15.12
C ASP A 18 -4.02 6.86 -15.59
N PRO A 19 -4.09 6.35 -16.84
CA PRO A 19 -3.08 5.44 -17.37
C PRO A 19 -1.65 5.99 -17.35
N GLY A 20 -1.48 7.32 -17.37
CA GLY A 20 -0.17 7.96 -17.35
C GLY A 20 0.46 8.07 -15.96
N VAL A 21 -0.31 7.86 -14.89
CA VAL A 21 0.16 8.05 -13.52
C VAL A 21 0.71 6.73 -12.95
N PRO A 22 1.97 6.71 -12.45
CA PRO A 22 2.52 5.52 -11.80
C PRO A 22 1.72 5.09 -10.57
N VAL A 23 1.38 3.80 -10.52
CA VAL A 23 0.63 3.18 -9.42
C VAL A 23 1.60 2.41 -8.53
N VAL A 24 1.44 2.55 -7.21
CA VAL A 24 2.14 1.73 -6.22
C VAL A 24 1.14 0.79 -5.56
N THR A 25 1.38 -0.52 -5.65
CA THR A 25 0.56 -1.52 -4.94
C THR A 25 1.23 -1.93 -3.65
N TYR A 26 0.44 -2.12 -2.60
CA TYR A 26 0.89 -2.68 -1.34
C TYR A 26 -0.18 -3.62 -0.78
N CYS A 27 0.25 -4.56 0.04
CA CYS A 27 -0.63 -5.41 0.84
C CYS A 27 -0.23 -5.26 2.31
N TRP A 28 -0.74 -6.13 3.16
CA TRP A 28 -0.48 -6.11 4.58
C TRP A 28 1.01 -6.25 4.91
N GLY A 29 1.71 -7.23 4.36
CA GLY A 29 3.14 -7.47 4.68
C GLY A 29 3.81 -8.46 3.72
N PRO A 30 5.06 -8.88 4.01
CA PRO A 30 5.86 -9.76 3.12
C PRO A 30 5.20 -11.11 2.81
N GLY A 31 4.36 -11.62 3.71
CA GLY A 31 3.62 -12.88 3.51
C GLY A 31 2.40 -12.76 2.58
N CYS A 32 2.11 -11.57 2.05
CA CYS A 32 0.92 -11.34 1.23
C CYS A 32 1.24 -11.19 -0.27
N ASN A 33 0.66 -12.08 -1.09
CA ASN A 33 0.74 -12.00 -2.57
C ASN A 33 -0.34 -11.09 -3.19
N GLY A 34 -1.01 -10.26 -2.40
CA GLY A 34 -2.07 -9.36 -2.87
C GLY A 34 -1.52 -8.24 -3.75
N ALA A 35 -0.44 -7.60 -3.29
CA ALA A 35 0.20 -6.50 -4.00
C ALA A 35 0.77 -6.94 -5.35
N THR A 36 1.45 -8.09 -5.39
CA THR A 36 1.97 -8.68 -6.63
C THR A 36 0.86 -9.03 -7.62
N ARG A 37 -0.25 -9.63 -7.15
CA ARG A 37 -1.40 -9.95 -8.02
C ARG A 37 -2.07 -8.68 -8.57
N ALA A 38 -2.18 -7.64 -7.76
CA ALA A 38 -2.70 -6.35 -8.19
C ALA A 38 -1.75 -5.67 -9.20
N ALA A 39 -0.44 -5.71 -8.96
CA ALA A 39 0.56 -5.18 -9.87
C ALA A 39 0.51 -5.88 -11.22
N LEU A 40 0.39 -7.21 -11.25
CA LEU A 40 0.24 -7.98 -12.48
C LEU A 40 -1.03 -7.59 -13.25
N ALA A 41 -2.15 -7.39 -12.56
CA ALA A 41 -3.40 -6.96 -13.18
C ALA A 41 -3.29 -5.56 -13.81
N LEU A 42 -2.68 -4.62 -13.09
CA LEU A 42 -2.47 -3.24 -13.57
C LEU A 42 -1.47 -3.18 -14.72
N ALA A 43 -0.37 -3.94 -14.64
CA ALA A 43 0.62 -4.03 -15.71
C ALA A 43 0.01 -4.58 -17.01
N ARG A 44 -0.87 -5.58 -16.92
CA ARG A 44 -1.61 -6.12 -18.07
C ARG A 44 -2.57 -5.12 -18.70
N LEU A 45 -3.04 -4.13 -17.93
CA LEU A 45 -3.86 -3.02 -18.41
C LEU A 45 -3.01 -1.84 -18.94
N GLY A 46 -1.68 -1.93 -18.90
CA GLY A 46 -0.77 -0.92 -19.42
C GLY A 46 -0.39 0.18 -18.43
N HIS A 47 -0.79 0.09 -17.15
CA HIS A 47 -0.39 1.08 -16.16
C HIS A 47 1.10 0.92 -15.78
N PRO A 48 1.85 2.03 -15.64
CA PRO A 48 3.15 2.00 -14.98
C PRO A 48 2.94 1.65 -13.51
N VAL A 49 3.46 0.51 -13.05
CA VAL A 49 3.18 0.00 -11.70
C VAL A 49 4.43 -0.51 -11.00
N ARG A 50 4.51 -0.30 -9.68
CA ARG A 50 5.54 -0.84 -8.79
C ARG A 50 4.89 -1.44 -7.54
N GLU A 51 5.46 -2.52 -7.04
CA GLU A 51 5.07 -3.10 -5.75
C GLU A 51 5.92 -2.50 -4.62
N MET A 52 5.29 -2.09 -3.53
CA MET A 52 5.96 -1.69 -2.29
C MET A 52 6.25 -2.91 -1.43
N ILE A 53 7.49 -3.38 -1.48
CA ILE A 53 7.97 -4.51 -0.67
C ILE A 53 7.86 -4.16 0.82
N GLY A 54 7.55 -5.17 1.65
CA GLY A 54 7.34 -4.98 3.08
C GLY A 54 5.89 -4.66 3.45
N GLY A 55 5.12 -4.06 2.53
CA GLY A 55 3.72 -3.73 2.75
C GLY A 55 3.48 -2.73 3.88
N PHE A 56 2.24 -2.64 4.34
CA PHE A 56 1.85 -1.76 5.44
C PHE A 56 2.57 -2.10 6.76
N GLU A 57 2.79 -3.39 7.01
CA GLU A 57 3.44 -3.89 8.22
C GLU A 57 4.82 -3.26 8.40
N TYR A 58 5.68 -3.34 7.38
CA TYR A 58 7.03 -2.80 7.49
C TYR A 58 7.03 -1.27 7.43
N TRP A 59 6.13 -0.64 6.67
CA TRP A 59 5.94 0.81 6.74
C TRP A 59 5.69 1.29 8.18
N ALA A 60 4.77 0.63 8.89
CA ALA A 60 4.46 0.96 10.27
C ALA A 60 5.64 0.64 11.21
N ARG A 61 6.29 -0.51 11.06
CA ARG A 61 7.44 -0.93 11.90
C ARG A 61 8.68 -0.08 11.69
N GLU A 62 8.84 0.57 10.53
CA GLU A 62 9.88 1.57 10.30
C GLU A 62 9.56 2.94 10.92
N GLY A 63 8.39 3.09 11.57
CA GLY A 63 7.98 4.32 12.25
C GLY A 63 7.54 5.44 11.30
N LEU A 64 7.17 5.10 10.07
CA LEU A 64 6.66 6.07 9.10
C LEU A 64 5.24 6.53 9.47
N PRO A 65 4.81 7.74 9.03
CA PRO A 65 3.49 8.26 9.35
C PRO A 65 2.37 7.37 8.81
N VAL A 66 1.32 7.18 9.61
CA VAL A 66 0.10 6.47 9.24
C VAL A 66 -1.11 7.35 9.57
N GLU A 67 -2.01 7.52 8.62
CA GLU A 67 -3.28 8.18 8.86
C GLU A 67 -4.29 7.24 9.52
N THR A 68 -4.95 7.73 10.56
CA THR A 68 -6.02 7.04 11.27
C THR A 68 -7.26 7.93 11.33
N ALA A 69 -8.39 7.38 11.78
CA ALA A 69 -9.62 8.17 11.97
C ALA A 69 -9.44 9.37 12.92
N THR A 70 -8.43 9.33 13.81
CA THR A 70 -8.15 10.39 14.80
C THR A 70 -6.99 11.29 14.39
N GLY A 71 -6.42 11.12 13.19
CA GLY A 71 -5.29 11.90 12.67
C GLY A 71 -4.07 11.05 12.34
N THR A 72 -2.99 11.72 11.96
CA THR A 72 -1.71 11.09 11.60
C THR A 72 -0.91 10.72 12.84
N THR A 73 -0.46 9.47 12.92
CA THR A 73 0.38 8.95 14.00
C THR A 73 1.67 8.36 13.44
N ARG A 74 2.71 8.27 14.27
CA ARG A 74 3.97 7.59 13.93
C ARG A 74 4.18 6.45 14.92
N PRO A 75 4.13 5.18 14.49
CA PRO A 75 4.44 4.06 15.36
C PRO A 75 5.89 4.08 15.83
N ALA A 76 6.19 3.36 16.91
CA ALA A 76 7.58 3.18 17.35
C ALA A 76 8.37 2.37 16.31
N VAL A 77 9.62 2.77 16.07
CA VAL A 77 10.54 2.05 15.19
C VAL A 77 10.89 0.71 15.81
N ASP A 78 10.67 -0.38 15.06
CA ASP A 78 11.12 -1.72 15.39
C ASP A 78 12.61 -1.87 15.02
N PRO A 79 13.50 -2.15 15.99
CA PRO A 79 14.94 -2.30 15.72
C PRO A 79 15.31 -3.44 14.76
N LEU A 80 14.40 -4.39 14.51
CA LEU A 80 14.61 -5.48 13.56
C LEU A 80 14.29 -5.10 12.12
N THR A 81 13.54 -4.01 11.90
CA THR A 81 13.12 -3.58 10.54
C THR A 81 13.76 -2.26 10.13
N ALA A 82 14.17 -1.42 11.07
CA ALA A 82 14.90 -0.18 10.79
C ALA A 82 15.99 0.09 11.83
N PRO A 83 17.10 0.73 11.43
CA PRO A 83 18.19 1.01 12.34
C PRO A 83 17.77 2.07 13.37
N ALA A 84 17.85 1.71 14.66
CA ALA A 84 17.50 2.60 15.75
C ALA A 84 18.60 3.66 15.95
N GLY A 85 18.20 4.93 16.04
CA GLY A 85 19.09 6.03 16.44
C GLY A 85 20.03 6.57 15.37
N VAL A 86 19.83 6.23 14.09
CA VAL A 86 20.60 6.83 13.00
C VAL A 86 19.83 8.03 12.47
N SER A 87 20.29 9.25 12.78
CA SER A 87 19.83 10.43 12.06
C SER A 87 20.33 10.34 10.62
N CYS A 88 19.45 10.48 9.62
CA CYS A 88 19.91 10.75 8.26
C CYS A 88 20.79 12.00 8.31
N GLY A 89 22.10 11.80 8.11
CA GLY A 89 23.10 12.86 8.09
C GLY A 89 23.04 13.63 6.78
N CYS A 90 21.94 14.34 6.57
CA CYS A 90 21.85 15.41 5.60
C CYS A 90 22.54 16.66 6.15
#